data_AF-A0A449AYG6-F1
#
_entry.id   AF-A0A449AYG6-F1
#
_cell.length_a   1.000
_cell.length_b   1.000
_cell.length_c   1.000
_cell.angle_alpha   90.00
_cell.angle_beta   90.00
_cell.angle_gamma   90.00
#
_symmetry.space_group_name_H-M   'P 1'
#
loop_
_entity.id
_entity.type
_entity.pdbx_description
1 polymer ?
#
loop_
_entity_poly.entity_id
_entity_poly.type
_entity_poly.pdbx_seq_one_letter_code
_entity_poly.pdbx_strand_id
1 'polypeptide(L)'
;MLFSYQQIKNNEDGVLGYTLDVYSIHTAFIKIFQKFLKNKVDLQLYSKLTTNNFETNRNYSKILNEYGYYLSFFIQNLEYNQNDKQIKQTLQALKQTDHENIKKRQELIQTIFGLFNLKGRAKDLITLTEHFVWLNPEEQEQLTKMSFDLEPVNGCDLPQ
;
A
#
# COMPACT_ATOMS: atom_id res chain seq x y z
N MET A 1 -2.48 -2.09 -18.25
CA MET A 1 -3.93 -2.00 -18.54
C MET A 1 -4.54 -0.95 -17.62
N LEU A 2 -5.36 -0.04 -18.14
CA LEU A 2 -5.93 1.05 -17.36
C LEU A 2 -7.22 0.62 -16.65
N PHE A 3 -7.23 0.65 -15.32
CA PHE A 3 -8.40 0.35 -14.50
C PHE A 3 -8.77 1.55 -13.62
N SER A 4 -10.05 1.90 -13.58
CA SER A 4 -10.56 2.88 -12.62
C SER A 4 -10.60 2.31 -11.21
N TYR A 5 -10.51 3.18 -10.20
CA TYR A 5 -10.66 2.78 -8.80
C TYR A 5 -11.99 2.06 -8.54
N GLN A 6 -13.09 2.51 -9.15
CA GLN A 6 -14.40 1.89 -9.01
C GLN A 6 -14.45 0.46 -9.57
N GLN A 7 -13.86 0.23 -10.75
CA GLN A 7 -13.77 -1.11 -11.32
C GLN A 7 -13.00 -2.07 -10.41
N ILE A 8 -11.89 -1.59 -9.82
CA ILE A 8 -11.08 -2.35 -8.85
C ILE A 8 -11.91 -2.69 -7.60
N LYS A 9 -12.61 -1.70 -7.05
CA LYS A 9 -13.44 -1.84 -5.85
C LYS A 9 -14.58 -2.85 -6.06
N ASN A 10 -15.28 -2.74 -7.18
CA ASN A 10 -16.43 -3.58 -7.50
C ASN A 10 -16.04 -4.95 -8.08
N ASN A 11 -14.74 -5.17 -8.35
CA ASN A 11 -14.24 -6.39 -8.97
C ASN A 11 -14.92 -6.69 -10.32
N GLU A 12 -15.13 -5.66 -11.13
CA GLU A 12 -15.92 -5.71 -12.37
C GLU A 12 -15.21 -6.43 -13.53
N ASP A 13 -13.96 -6.85 -13.35
CA ASP A 13 -13.16 -7.54 -14.37
C ASP A 13 -12.47 -8.78 -13.78
N GLY A 14 -12.58 -9.91 -14.47
CA GLY A 14 -11.89 -11.17 -14.11
C GLY A 14 -10.36 -11.02 -14.10
N VAL A 15 -9.83 -10.04 -14.84
CA VAL A 15 -8.40 -9.70 -14.83
C VAL A 15 -7.91 -9.19 -13.48
N LEU A 16 -8.79 -8.58 -12.68
CA LEU A 16 -8.49 -8.14 -11.30
C LEU A 16 -8.29 -9.34 -10.34
N GLY A 17 -8.62 -10.56 -10.80
CA GLY A 17 -8.32 -11.81 -10.12
C GLY A 17 -6.90 -12.34 -10.38
N TYR A 18 -6.20 -11.83 -11.41
CA TYR A 18 -4.82 -12.24 -11.69
C TYR A 18 -3.83 -11.59 -10.71
N THR A 19 -2.67 -12.24 -10.56
CA THR A 19 -1.51 -11.61 -9.94
C THR A 19 -1.00 -10.51 -10.87
N LEU A 20 -0.93 -9.29 -10.35
CA LEU A 20 -0.36 -8.17 -11.05
C LEU A 20 1.11 -8.04 -10.70
N ASP A 21 1.85 -7.39 -11.59
CA ASP A 21 3.20 -6.96 -11.29
C ASP A 21 3.19 -6.04 -10.07
N VAL A 22 4.04 -6.38 -9.10
CA VAL A 22 4.12 -5.69 -7.80
C VAL A 22 4.58 -4.25 -8.00
N TYR A 23 5.39 -3.98 -9.04
CA TYR A 23 5.81 -2.63 -9.40
C TYR A 23 4.64 -1.75 -9.85
N SER A 24 3.71 -2.27 -10.66
CA SER A 24 2.50 -1.55 -11.05
C SER A 24 1.60 -1.19 -9.85
N ILE A 25 1.45 -2.09 -8.86
CA ILE A 25 0.66 -1.82 -7.63
C ILE A 25 1.34 -0.77 -6.76
N HIS A 26 2.66 -0.88 -6.56
CA HIS A 26 3.41 0.12 -5.80
C HIS A 26 3.33 1.50 -6.45
N THR A 27 3.41 1.56 -7.79
CA THR A 27 3.25 2.80 -8.55
C THR A 27 1.84 3.39 -8.37
N ALA A 28 0.81 2.54 -8.33
CA ALA A 28 -0.55 2.99 -8.02
C ALA A 28 -0.67 3.59 -6.61
N PHE A 29 -0.06 2.98 -5.59
CA PHE A 29 0.01 3.56 -4.24
C PHE A 29 0.74 4.91 -4.22
N ILE A 30 1.88 5.00 -4.90
CA ILE A 30 2.63 6.27 -5.01
C ILE A 30 1.75 7.35 -5.63
N LYS A 31 1.01 7.05 -6.70
CA LYS A 31 0.09 7.99 -7.35
C LYS A 31 -0.99 8.50 -6.39
N ILE A 32 -1.56 7.61 -5.57
CA ILE A 32 -2.53 7.98 -4.52
C ILE A 32 -1.88 8.92 -3.50
N PHE A 33 -0.68 8.57 -3.01
CA PHE A 33 0.03 9.38 -2.02
C PHE A 33 0.48 10.74 -2.55
N GLN A 34 0.98 10.83 -3.77
CA GLN A 34 1.31 12.11 -4.40
C GLN A 34 0.10 13.05 -4.46
N LYS A 35 -1.10 12.49 -4.66
CA LYS A 35 -2.34 13.27 -4.74
C LYS A 35 -2.84 13.74 -3.37
N PHE A 36 -2.77 12.90 -2.34
CA PHE A 36 -3.51 13.14 -1.08
C PHE A 36 -2.63 13.31 0.18
N LEU A 37 -1.34 12.99 0.12
CA LEU A 37 -0.49 12.86 1.31
C LEU A 37 0.34 14.12 1.64
N LYS A 38 0.61 14.98 0.65
CA LYS A 38 1.61 16.08 0.74
C LYS A 38 1.47 16.98 1.97
N ASN A 39 0.26 17.23 2.43
CA ASN A 39 -0.03 18.14 3.56
C ASN A 39 -0.43 17.41 4.85
N LYS A 40 -0.28 16.08 4.91
CA LYS A 40 -0.70 15.24 6.04
C LYS A 40 0.45 14.62 6.82
N VAL A 41 1.66 14.66 6.25
CA VAL A 41 2.88 14.11 6.83
C VAL A 41 4.03 15.09 6.60
N ASP A 42 5.14 14.89 7.31
CA ASP A 42 6.34 15.67 7.08
C ASP A 42 6.97 15.39 5.70
N LEU A 43 7.82 16.31 5.22
CA LEU A 43 8.40 16.24 3.89
C LEU A 43 9.27 14.99 3.67
N GLN A 44 9.94 14.51 4.72
CA GLN A 44 10.81 13.33 4.63
C GLN A 44 9.98 12.07 4.45
N LEU A 45 8.93 11.88 5.26
CA LEU A 45 8.01 10.76 5.12
C LEU A 45 7.26 10.80 3.78
N TYR A 46 6.79 11.99 3.37
CA TYR A 46 6.17 12.18 2.06
C TYR A 46 7.10 11.71 0.94
N SER A 47 8.35 12.23 0.90
CA SER A 47 9.32 11.86 -0.12
C SER A 47 9.58 10.36 -0.16
N LYS A 48 9.71 9.71 0.99
CA LYS A 48 9.95 8.26 1.08
C LYS A 48 8.76 7.42 0.61
N LEU A 49 7.54 7.91 0.78
CA LEU A 49 6.32 7.24 0.34
C LEU A 49 5.93 7.54 -1.12
N THR A 50 6.47 8.59 -1.73
CA THR A 50 6.12 8.99 -3.10
C THR A 50 7.23 8.82 -4.13
N THR A 51 8.42 8.38 -3.71
CA THR A 51 9.56 8.18 -4.61
C THR A 51 9.69 6.70 -4.95
N ASN A 52 9.70 6.38 -6.25
CA ASN A 52 9.98 5.03 -6.73
C ASN A 52 11.43 4.94 -7.20
N ASN A 53 12.29 4.30 -6.40
CA ASN A 53 13.71 4.08 -6.75
C ASN A 53 13.91 2.72 -7.46
N PHE A 54 12.90 2.26 -8.20
CA PHE A 54 13.01 1.01 -8.95
C PHE A 54 13.97 1.15 -10.12
N GLU A 55 15.01 0.32 -10.10
CA GLU A 55 15.96 0.21 -11.20
C GLU A 55 15.86 -1.15 -11.89
N THR A 56 15.75 -2.24 -11.12
CA THR A 56 15.65 -3.62 -11.63
C THR A 56 14.88 -4.53 -10.66
N ASN A 57 14.32 -5.63 -11.18
CA ASN A 57 13.61 -6.65 -10.41
C ASN A 57 14.46 -7.25 -9.26
N ARG A 58 15.79 -7.34 -9.43
CA ARG A 58 16.71 -7.90 -8.42
C ARG A 58 16.73 -7.11 -7.11
N ASN A 59 16.54 -5.80 -7.18
CA ASN A 59 16.59 -4.93 -6.01
C ASN A 59 15.20 -4.58 -5.45
N TYR A 60 14.14 -5.09 -6.08
CA TYR A 60 12.81 -4.59 -5.80
C TYR A 60 12.29 -4.98 -4.43
N SER A 61 12.62 -6.18 -3.95
CA SER A 61 12.31 -6.60 -2.57
C SER A 61 12.92 -5.65 -1.52
N LYS A 62 14.12 -5.11 -1.76
CA LYS A 62 14.74 -4.13 -0.86
C LYS A 62 13.95 -2.81 -0.84
N ILE A 63 13.51 -2.36 -2.00
CA ILE A 63 12.69 -1.15 -2.15
C ILE A 63 11.34 -1.32 -1.45
N LEU A 64 10.69 -2.47 -1.62
CA LEU A 64 9.42 -2.79 -0.95
C LEU A 64 9.57 -2.86 0.57
N ASN A 65 10.68 -3.41 1.07
CA ASN A 65 10.96 -3.43 2.50
C ASN A 65 11.19 -2.02 3.06
N GLU A 66 11.93 -1.16 2.35
CA GLU A 66 12.11 0.24 2.73
C GLU A 66 10.77 0.99 2.70
N TYR A 67 10.00 0.82 1.63
CA TYR A 67 8.66 1.41 1.51
C TYR A 67 7.73 0.95 2.64
N GLY A 68 7.70 -0.35 2.94
CA GLY A 68 6.90 -0.91 4.05
C GLY A 68 7.31 -0.36 5.41
N TYR A 69 8.60 -0.14 5.63
CA TYR A 69 9.11 0.51 6.85
C TYR A 69 8.59 1.94 6.98
N TYR A 70 8.66 2.76 5.92
CA TYR A 70 8.10 4.12 5.95
C TYR A 70 6.57 4.12 6.04
N LEU A 71 5.91 3.18 5.37
CA LEU A 71 4.46 3.02 5.44
C LEU A 71 4.01 2.75 6.88
N SER A 72 4.84 2.07 7.68
CA SER A 72 4.60 1.86 9.11
C SER A 72 4.39 3.15 9.89
N PHE A 73 5.16 4.20 9.61
CA PHE A 73 5.06 5.48 10.30
C PHE A 73 3.79 6.24 9.92
N PHE A 74 3.30 6.00 8.71
CA PHE A 74 2.04 6.53 8.25
C PHE A 74 0.87 5.77 8.89
N ILE A 75 0.75 4.46 8.68
CA ILE A 75 -0.41 3.67 9.11
C ILE A 75 -0.53 3.54 10.63
N GLN A 76 0.58 3.64 11.38
CA GLN A 76 0.54 3.56 12.84
C GLN A 76 -0.30 4.69 13.43
N ASN A 77 -0.48 5.82 12.74
CA ASN A 77 -1.25 6.95 13.28
C ASN A 77 -2.69 6.98 12.78
N LEU A 78 -3.07 6.04 11.91
CA LEU A 78 -4.39 6.00 11.31
C LEU A 78 -5.38 5.20 12.17
N GLU A 79 -6.65 5.58 12.06
CA GLU A 79 -7.74 4.76 12.57
C GLU A 79 -8.04 3.63 11.59
N TYR A 80 -8.14 2.41 12.09
CA TYR A 80 -8.51 1.22 11.33
C TYR A 80 -9.99 0.92 11.56
N ASN A 81 -10.81 1.00 10.50
CA ASN A 81 -12.27 0.98 10.59
C ASN A 81 -12.91 -0.41 10.45
N GLN A 82 -12.12 -1.45 10.14
CA GLN A 82 -12.66 -2.82 10.02
C GLN A 82 -12.71 -3.54 11.37
N ASN A 83 -13.50 -4.61 11.47
CA ASN A 83 -13.66 -5.39 12.68
C ASN A 83 -12.74 -6.63 12.74
N ASP A 84 -11.44 -6.43 12.55
CA ASP A 84 -10.44 -7.49 12.71
C ASP A 84 -9.61 -7.28 13.99
N LYS A 85 -9.75 -8.21 14.94
CA LYS A 85 -9.09 -8.13 16.24
C LYS A 85 -7.57 -8.29 16.13
N GLN A 86 -7.09 -9.19 15.25
CA GLN A 86 -5.67 -9.45 15.10
C GLN A 86 -4.97 -8.24 14.51
N ILE A 87 -5.53 -7.66 13.44
CA ILE A 87 -4.98 -6.46 12.81
C ILE A 87 -4.95 -5.29 13.79
N LYS A 88 -6.03 -5.06 14.55
CA LYS A 88 -6.07 -4.02 15.59
C LYS A 88 -4.98 -4.20 16.65
N GLN A 89 -4.78 -5.44 17.11
CA GLN A 89 -3.72 -5.75 18.08
C GLN A 89 -2.33 -5.53 17.51
N THR A 90 -2.07 -5.95 16.27
CA THR A 90 -0.77 -5.73 15.62
C THR A 90 -0.50 -4.24 15.36
N LEU A 91 -1.51 -3.47 14.95
CA LEU A 91 -1.41 -2.01 14.82
C LEU A 91 -1.14 -1.33 16.17
N GLN A 92 -1.76 -1.80 17.24
CA GLN A 92 -1.48 -1.29 18.59
C GLN A 92 -0.05 -1.62 19.04
N ALA A 93 0.44 -2.82 18.77
CA ALA A 93 1.83 -3.18 19.02
C ALA A 93 2.79 -2.32 18.19
N LEU A 94 2.46 -2.02 16.94
CA LEU A 94 3.24 -1.13 16.08
C LEU A 94 3.33 0.28 16.67
N LYS A 95 2.19 0.84 17.14
CA LYS A 95 2.14 2.15 17.83
C LYS A 95 3.03 2.20 19.07
N GLN A 96 3.16 1.08 19.79
CA GLN A 96 3.96 0.98 21.03
C GLN A 96 5.43 0.63 20.77
N THR A 97 5.79 0.29 19.54
CA THR A 97 7.16 -0.09 19.20
C THR A 97 8.02 1.15 19.01
N ASP A 98 9.17 1.16 19.70
CA ASP A 98 10.19 2.20 19.54
C ASP A 98 10.57 2.37 18.06
N HIS A 99 10.69 3.62 17.63
CA HIS A 99 11.10 4.01 16.29
C HIS A 99 12.50 3.47 15.95
N GLU A 100 13.37 3.33 16.94
CA GLU A 100 14.74 2.80 16.77
C GLU A 100 14.78 1.27 16.66
N ASN A 101 13.71 0.57 17.04
CA ASN A 101 13.62 -0.89 16.93
C ASN A 101 13.16 -1.33 15.53
N ILE A 102 14.06 -1.12 14.54
CA ILE A 102 13.82 -1.37 13.12
C ILE A 102 13.35 -2.81 12.87
N LYS A 103 14.04 -3.80 13.47
CA LYS A 103 13.72 -5.23 13.30
C LYS A 103 12.28 -5.53 13.74
N LYS A 104 11.88 -5.05 14.92
CA LYS A 104 10.54 -5.32 15.43
C LYS A 104 9.45 -4.67 14.59
N ARG A 105 9.67 -3.43 14.14
CA ARG A 105 8.72 -2.75 13.22
C ARG A 105 8.58 -3.49 11.91
N GLN A 106 9.68 -3.98 11.33
CA GLN A 106 9.65 -4.78 10.11
C GLN A 106 8.83 -6.07 10.30
N GLU A 107 9.04 -6.81 11.39
CA GLU A 107 8.25 -8.01 11.71
C GLU A 107 6.76 -7.70 11.84
N LEU A 108 6.41 -6.62 12.54
CA LEU A 108 5.01 -6.20 12.73
C LEU A 108 4.37 -5.78 11.40
N ILE A 109 5.10 -5.09 10.54
CA ILE A 109 4.61 -4.68 9.22
C ILE A 109 4.41 -5.87 8.29
N GLN A 110 5.34 -6.81 8.26
CA GLN A 110 5.17 -8.05 7.52
C GLN A 110 3.96 -8.84 8.04
N THR A 111 3.74 -8.84 9.35
CA THR A 111 2.55 -9.44 9.96
C THR A 111 1.28 -8.73 9.49
N ILE A 112 1.24 -7.39 9.53
CA ILE A 112 0.10 -6.59 9.07
C ILE A 112 -0.20 -6.88 7.59
N PHE A 113 0.82 -6.87 6.73
CA PHE A 113 0.66 -7.17 5.29
C PHE A 113 0.19 -8.60 5.05
N GLY A 114 0.68 -9.56 5.84
CA GLY A 114 0.21 -10.94 5.82
C GLY A 114 -1.26 -11.07 6.23
N LEU A 115 -1.68 -10.38 7.29
CA LEU A 115 -3.07 -10.35 7.77
C LEU A 115 -4.02 -9.68 6.76
N PHE A 116 -3.55 -8.63 6.09
CA PHE A 116 -4.28 -8.02 4.97
C PHE A 116 -4.32 -8.89 3.72
N ASN A 117 -3.57 -9.99 3.70
CA ASN A 117 -3.50 -10.92 2.58
C ASN A 117 -3.13 -10.17 1.27
N LEU A 118 -2.20 -9.20 1.38
CA LEU A 118 -1.69 -8.43 0.25
C LEU A 118 -0.95 -9.40 -0.68
N LYS A 119 -1.58 -9.72 -1.81
CA LYS A 119 -1.15 -10.81 -2.71
C LYS A 119 -0.62 -10.29 -4.04
N GLY A 120 -0.36 -8.99 -4.15
CA GLY A 120 -0.03 -8.37 -5.43
C GLY A 120 -1.27 -8.34 -6.34
N ARG A 121 -2.43 -8.00 -5.78
CA ARG A 121 -3.70 -7.88 -6.51
C ARG A 121 -4.16 -6.43 -6.55
N ALA A 122 -4.96 -6.06 -7.54
CA ALA A 122 -5.52 -4.71 -7.63
C ALA A 122 -6.30 -4.32 -6.35
N LYS A 123 -6.97 -5.30 -5.73
CA LYS A 123 -7.72 -5.12 -4.48
C LYS A 123 -6.85 -4.69 -3.29
N ASP A 124 -5.54 -4.92 -3.35
CA ASP A 124 -4.63 -4.48 -2.30
C ASP A 124 -4.65 -2.95 -2.16
N LEU A 125 -4.94 -2.21 -3.24
CA LEU A 125 -5.13 -0.76 -3.23
C LEU A 125 -6.31 -0.32 -2.35
N ILE A 126 -7.36 -1.15 -2.28
CA ILE A 126 -8.58 -0.89 -1.52
C ILE A 126 -8.30 -0.99 -0.03
N THR A 127 -7.45 -1.93 0.39
CA THR A 127 -7.09 -2.13 1.79
C THR A 127 -6.57 -0.85 2.44
N LEU A 128 -5.63 -0.15 1.79
CA LEU A 128 -5.03 1.05 2.39
C LEU A 128 -5.94 2.28 2.32
N THR A 129 -6.80 2.35 1.32
CA THR A 129 -7.63 3.54 1.04
C THR A 129 -8.99 3.49 1.74
N GLU A 130 -9.55 2.29 1.96
CA GLU A 130 -10.86 2.12 2.58
C GLU A 130 -10.78 1.59 4.02
N HIS A 131 -9.77 0.77 4.37
CA HIS A 131 -9.72 0.22 5.73
C HIS A 131 -9.14 1.19 6.77
N PHE A 132 -8.47 2.24 6.30
CA PHE A 132 -7.89 3.27 7.14
C PHE A 132 -8.57 4.62 6.91
N VAL A 133 -8.86 5.34 7.99
CA VAL A 133 -9.48 6.67 7.92
C VAL A 133 -8.38 7.72 7.80
N TRP A 134 -8.12 8.17 6.57
CA TRP A 134 -7.14 9.23 6.30
C TRP A 134 -7.48 10.14 5.13
N LEU A 135 -8.54 9.81 4.38
CA LEU A 135 -9.10 10.63 3.30
C LEU A 135 -10.43 11.23 3.77
N ASN A 136 -10.62 12.52 3.55
CA ASN A 136 -11.91 13.18 3.76
C ASN A 136 -12.89 12.83 2.61
N PRO A 137 -14.20 13.15 2.74
CA PRO A 137 -15.19 12.78 1.72
C PRO A 137 -14.89 13.32 0.32
N GLU A 138 -14.36 14.53 0.19
CA GLU A 138 -14.00 15.12 -1.10
C GLU A 138 -12.82 14.38 -1.75
N GLU A 139 -11.80 14.05 -0.96
CA GLU A 139 -10.65 13.27 -1.41
C GLU A 139 -11.04 11.84 -1.80
N GLN A 140 -11.98 11.23 -1.06
CA GLN A 140 -12.54 9.94 -1.41
C GLN A 140 -13.26 10.02 -2.77
N GLU A 141 -14.07 11.05 -3.00
CA GLU A 141 -14.72 11.25 -4.30
C GLU A 141 -13.68 11.41 -5.43
N GLN A 142 -12.62 12.20 -5.19
CA GLN A 142 -11.51 12.33 -6.15
C GLN A 142 -10.81 11.00 -6.42
N LEU A 143 -10.59 10.17 -5.38
CA LEU A 143 -9.99 8.84 -5.52
C LEU A 143 -10.86 7.94 -6.41
N THR A 144 -12.19 8.01 -6.30
CA THR A 144 -13.09 7.20 -7.16
C THR A 144 -12.96 7.50 -8.64
N LYS A 145 -12.51 8.72 -8.99
CA LYS A 145 -12.29 9.19 -10.36
C LYS A 145 -10.87 8.85 -10.87
N MET A 146 -9.99 8.32 -10.03
CA MET A 146 -8.65 7.95 -10.44
C MET A 146 -8.64 6.67 -11.27
N SER A 147 -7.66 6.57 -12.16
CA SER A 147 -7.34 5.37 -12.92
C SER A 147 -5.88 5.00 -12.77
N PHE A 148 -5.59 3.71 -12.80
CA PHE A 148 -4.29 3.12 -12.55
C PHE A 148 -3.90 2.23 -13.71
N ASP A 149 -2.65 2.36 -14.16
CA ASP A 149 -2.10 1.43 -15.13
C ASP A 149 -1.54 0.23 -14.36
N LEU A 150 -2.23 -0.90 -14.48
CA LEU A 150 -1.90 -2.14 -13.80
C LEU A 150 -1.47 -3.17 -14.84
N GLU A 151 -0.32 -3.79 -14.61
CA GLU A 151 0.26 -4.76 -15.53
C GLU A 151 0.15 -6.16 -14.92
N PRO A 152 -0.24 -7.18 -15.70
CA PRO A 152 -0.16 -8.57 -15.24
C PRO A 152 1.31 -8.97 -15.07
N VAL A 153 1.58 -9.95 -14.21
CA VAL A 153 2.94 -10.51 -14.10
C VAL A 153 3.35 -11.11 -15.45
N ASN A 154 4.45 -10.64 -16.02
CA ASN A 154 5.11 -11.30 -17.12
C ASN A 154 5.88 -12.51 -16.56
N GLY A 155 5.56 -13.73 -17.00
CA GLY A 155 6.13 -14.98 -16.50
C GLY A 155 7.66 -15.14 -16.65
N CYS A 156 8.35 -14.17 -17.26
CA CYS A 156 9.79 -14.10 -17.36
C CYS A 156 10.48 -13.31 -16.23
N ASP A 157 9.72 -12.59 -15.39
CA ASP A 157 10.23 -11.65 -14.38
C ASP A 157 9.97 -12.08 -12.92
N LEU A 158 9.58 -13.34 -12.70
CA LEU A 158 9.46 -13.87 -11.34
C LEU A 158 10.85 -13.92 -10.68
N PRO A 159 11.04 -13.35 -9.47
CA PRO A 159 12.29 -13.51 -8.74
C PRO A 159 12.50 -15.01 -8.46
N GLN A 160 13.67 -15.53 -8.83
CA GLN A 160 14.13 -16.87 -8.43
C GLN A 160 14.44 -16.90 -6.94
#